data_AF-A0A742QNH2-F1
#
_entry.id   AF-A0A742QNH2-F1
#
_cell.length_a   1.000
_cell.length_b   1.000
_cell.length_c   1.000
_cell.angle_alpha   90.00
_cell.angle_beta   90.00
_cell.angle_gamma   90.00
#
_symmetry.space_group_name_H-M   'P 1'
#
loop_
_entity.id
_entity.type
_entity.pdbx_description
1 polymer ?
#
loop_
_entity_poly.entity_id
_entity_poly.type
_entity_poly.pdbx_seq_one_letter_code
_entity_poly.pdbx_strand_id
1 'polypeptide(L)'
;MAFDFKKEDAAKYGREVYRAFRSKGNHRWDTCVFVNESGAYSAVFRHSFRKKVIEDGKEIRRNVIDDEIVVAAPDVASFIRATFPQLADAKELKRSDFFTRLRYLAEAAAYREAWPGHDGGVVLIWEGKAYGWKNSLRDAACERPGAIAIDTDGHVFIAEGGNEYDGAKCWVAK
;
A
#
# COMPACT_ATOMS: atom_id res chain seq x y z
N MET A 1 -1.83 -30.55 -11.57
CA MET A 1 -1.87 -29.12 -11.93
C MET A 1 -0.87 -28.38 -11.05
N ALA A 2 -0.08 -27.46 -11.61
CA ALA A 2 0.77 -26.60 -10.79
C ALA A 2 -0.12 -25.63 -10.01
N PHE A 3 0.04 -25.58 -8.69
CA PHE A 3 -0.69 -24.68 -7.82
C PHE A 3 -0.25 -23.23 -8.13
N ASP A 4 -1.17 -22.41 -8.63
CA ASP A 4 -0.91 -21.01 -8.95
C ASP A 4 -1.33 -20.12 -7.78
N PHE A 5 -0.36 -19.90 -6.87
CA PHE A 5 -0.54 -19.07 -5.69
C PHE A 5 -1.14 -17.69 -6.01
N LYS A 6 -0.80 -17.10 -7.17
CA LYS A 6 -1.29 -15.76 -7.51
C LYS A 6 -2.79 -15.76 -7.77
N LYS A 7 -3.30 -16.80 -8.45
CA LYS A 7 -4.72 -16.93 -8.76
C LYS A 7 -5.53 -17.24 -7.50
N GLU A 8 -5.01 -18.09 -6.62
CA GLU A 8 -5.67 -18.42 -5.36
C GLU A 8 -5.67 -17.26 -4.37
N ASP A 9 -4.54 -16.54 -4.23
CA ASP A 9 -4.47 -15.36 -3.39
C ASP A 9 -5.43 -14.27 -3.88
N ALA A 10 -5.56 -14.09 -5.20
CA ALA A 10 -6.52 -13.14 -5.75
C ALA A 10 -7.97 -13.54 -5.46
N ALA A 11 -8.29 -14.83 -5.53
CA ALA A 11 -9.62 -15.34 -5.18
C ALA A 11 -9.93 -15.23 -3.69
N LYS A 12 -8.91 -15.36 -2.83
CA LYS A 12 -9.05 -15.37 -1.37
C LYS A 12 -9.03 -13.98 -0.75
N TYR A 13 -8.12 -13.11 -1.20
CA TYR A 13 -7.83 -11.83 -0.58
C TYR A 13 -8.24 -10.63 -1.44
N GLY A 14 -8.59 -10.85 -2.71
CA GLY A 14 -9.02 -9.81 -3.64
C GLY A 14 -7.92 -9.30 -4.56
N ARG A 15 -8.03 -8.03 -4.98
CA ARG A 15 -7.09 -7.43 -5.92
C ARG A 15 -5.75 -7.15 -5.26
N GLU A 16 -4.65 -7.64 -5.85
CA GLU A 16 -3.29 -7.29 -5.43
C GLU A 16 -3.01 -5.80 -5.70
N VAL A 17 -2.58 -5.07 -4.67
CA VAL A 17 -2.26 -3.64 -4.70
C VAL A 17 -0.81 -3.33 -4.36
N TYR A 18 -0.07 -4.32 -3.86
CA TYR A 18 1.36 -4.22 -3.60
C TYR A 18 2.03 -5.58 -3.72
N ARG A 19 3.26 -5.60 -4.23
CA ARG A 19 4.12 -6.78 -4.27
C ARG A 19 5.59 -6.38 -4.12
N ALA A 20 6.29 -7.04 -3.21
CA ALA A 20 7.74 -7.03 -3.09
C ALA A 20 8.24 -8.45 -2.81
N PHE A 21 9.50 -8.72 -3.12
CA PHE A 21 10.12 -9.98 -2.74
C PHE A 21 11.63 -9.84 -2.55
N ARG A 22 12.20 -10.73 -1.75
CA ARG A 22 13.65 -10.97 -1.68
C ARG A 22 13.94 -12.46 -1.79
N SER A 23 15.16 -12.79 -2.18
CA SER A 23 15.61 -14.18 -2.33
C SER A 23 17.00 -14.40 -1.78
N LYS A 24 17.26 -15.60 -1.25
CA LYS A 24 18.58 -16.05 -0.82
C LYS A 24 18.74 -17.54 -1.13
N GLY A 25 19.62 -17.87 -2.07
CA GLY A 25 19.78 -19.24 -2.54
C GLY A 25 18.49 -19.77 -3.19
N ASN A 26 18.01 -20.92 -2.72
CA ASN A 26 16.73 -21.50 -3.16
C ASN A 26 15.51 -20.98 -2.38
N HIS A 27 15.68 -20.05 -1.43
CA HIS A 27 14.60 -19.46 -0.65
C HIS A 27 14.16 -18.10 -1.22
N ARG A 28 12.88 -17.81 -1.06
CA ARG A 28 12.20 -16.59 -1.50
C ARG A 28 11.21 -16.15 -0.43
N TRP A 29 11.21 -14.86 -0.10
CA TRP A 29 10.23 -14.22 0.78
C TRP A 29 9.44 -13.24 -0.06
N ASP A 30 8.14 -13.45 -0.16
CA ASP A 30 7.21 -12.59 -0.87
C ASP A 30 6.39 -11.78 0.16
N THR A 31 6.16 -10.51 -0.16
CA THR A 31 5.20 -9.65 0.55
C THR A 31 4.20 -9.14 -0.47
N CYS A 32 2.95 -9.55 -0.34
CA CYS A 32 1.86 -9.06 -1.16
C CYS A 32 0.83 -8.36 -0.28
N VAL A 33 0.22 -7.28 -0.76
CA VAL A 33 -0.96 -6.68 -0.12
C VAL A 33 -2.13 -6.72 -1.09
N PHE A 34 -3.29 -7.11 -0.58
CA PHE A 34 -4.53 -7.24 -1.33
C PHE A 34 -5.61 -6.37 -0.71
N VAL A 35 -6.56 -5.95 -1.55
CA VAL A 35 -7.82 -5.31 -1.13
C VAL A 35 -8.99 -6.04 -1.78
N ASN A 36 -10.00 -6.40 -0.99
CA ASN A 36 -11.20 -7.04 -1.50
C ASN A 36 -12.29 -6.00 -1.84
N GLU A 37 -13.44 -6.47 -2.34
CA GLU A 37 -14.57 -5.60 -2.72
C GLU A 37 -15.20 -4.85 -1.54
N SER A 38 -15.05 -5.35 -0.31
CA SER A 38 -15.52 -4.66 0.90
C SER A 38 -14.55 -3.60 1.41
N GLY A 39 -13.40 -3.40 0.76
CA GLY A 39 -12.35 -2.48 1.19
C GLY A 39 -11.43 -3.03 2.29
N ALA A 40 -11.55 -4.32 2.63
CA ALA A 40 -10.68 -4.98 3.61
C ALA A 40 -9.31 -5.27 3.01
N TYR A 41 -8.26 -5.04 3.79
CA TYR A 41 -6.87 -5.22 3.40
C TYR A 41 -6.29 -6.50 4.00
N SER A 42 -5.45 -7.18 3.23
CA SER A 42 -4.66 -8.34 3.68
C SER A 42 -3.21 -8.24 3.22
N ALA A 43 -2.25 -8.21 4.14
CA ALA A 43 -0.84 -8.40 3.85
C ALA A 43 -0.46 -9.87 4.05
N VAL A 44 0.11 -10.50 3.02
CA VAL A 44 0.58 -11.87 3.03
C VAL A 44 2.10 -11.87 2.96
N PHE A 45 2.74 -12.38 4.01
CA PHE A 45 4.18 -12.60 4.10
C PHE A 45 4.43 -14.10 3.93
N ARG A 46 5.05 -14.49 2.82
CA ARG A 46 5.23 -15.90 2.48
C ARG A 46 6.69 -16.23 2.29
N HIS A 47 7.18 -17.22 3.01
CA HIS A 47 8.48 -17.82 2.79
C HIS A 47 8.30 -19.10 1.99
N SER A 48 8.96 -19.19 0.84
CA SER A 48 8.95 -20.37 -0.01
C SER A 48 10.38 -20.77 -0.39
N PHE A 49 10.56 -22.04 -0.77
CA PHE A 49 11.82 -22.51 -1.32
C PHE A 49 11.62 -23.52 -2.44
N ARG A 50 12.63 -23.61 -3.31
CA ARG A 50 12.63 -24.56 -4.41
C ARG A 50 13.21 -25.89 -3.94
N LYS A 51 12.38 -26.94 -3.92
CA LYS A 51 12.76 -28.30 -3.57
C LYS A 51 12.87 -29.16 -4.83
N LYS A 52 13.93 -29.96 -4.90
CA LYS A 52 14.05 -31.04 -5.89
C LYS A 52 13.17 -32.21 -5.45
N VAL A 53 12.31 -32.67 -6.34
CA VAL A 53 11.44 -33.83 -6.16
C VAL A 53 11.69 -34.76 -7.34
N ILE A 54 11.81 -36.06 -7.06
CA ILE A 54 11.88 -37.08 -8.11
C ILE A 54 10.48 -37.66 -8.27
N GLU A 55 9.94 -37.56 -9.47
CA GLU A 55 8.61 -38.06 -9.84
C GLU A 55 8.75 -38.75 -11.20
N ASP A 56 8.28 -40.00 -11.30
CA ASP A 56 8.44 -40.84 -12.50
C ASP A 56 9.89 -40.91 -13.03
N GLY A 57 10.88 -40.95 -12.11
CA GLY A 57 12.30 -40.99 -12.45
C GLY A 57 12.87 -39.69 -13.02
N LYS A 58 12.08 -38.61 -13.08
CA LYS A 58 12.51 -37.29 -13.55
C LYS A 58 12.71 -36.34 -12.38
N GLU A 59 13.81 -35.58 -12.41
CA GLU A 59 14.03 -34.48 -11.45
C GLU A 59 13.12 -33.31 -11.81
N ILE A 60 12.19 -32.98 -10.92
CA ILE A 60 11.29 -31.84 -11.03
C ILE A 60 11.55 -30.90 -9.86
N ARG A 61 11.69 -29.60 -10.15
CA ARG A 61 11.85 -28.58 -9.11
C ARG A 61 10.52 -27.91 -8.83
N ARG A 62 9.99 -28.09 -7.62
CA ARG A 62 8.73 -27.48 -7.16
C ARG A 62 8.99 -26.40 -6.12
N ASN A 63 8.15 -25.37 -6.11
CA ASN A 63 8.11 -24.41 -5.02
C ASN A 63 7.30 -25.00 -3.87
N VAL A 64 7.84 -24.91 -2.66
CA VAL A 64 7.22 -25.35 -1.42
C VAL A 64 7.12 -24.13 -0.51
N ILE A 65 5.96 -23.93 0.11
CA ILE A 65 5.80 -22.92 1.16
C ILE A 65 6.39 -23.49 2.45
N ASP A 66 7.25 -22.71 3.09
CA ASP A 66 7.81 -23.01 4.41
C ASP A 66 6.93 -22.40 5.51
N ASP A 67 6.59 -21.12 5.35
CA ASP A 67 5.77 -20.35 6.30
C ASP A 67 4.92 -19.28 5.58
N GLU A 68 3.78 -18.95 6.17
CA GLU A 68 2.87 -17.89 5.71
C GLU A 68 2.24 -17.17 6.91
N ILE A 69 2.40 -15.85 6.96
CA ILE A 69 1.77 -14.98 7.96
C ILE A 69 0.88 -13.98 7.24
N VAL A 70 -0.36 -13.85 7.70
CA VAL A 70 -1.35 -12.91 7.14
C VAL A 70 -1.75 -11.88 8.19
N VAL A 71 -1.65 -10.60 7.83
CA VAL A 71 -2.20 -9.48 8.61
C VAL A 71 -3.40 -8.95 7.85
N ALA A 72 -4.61 -9.13 8.40
CA ALA A 72 -5.85 -8.68 7.80
C ALA A 72 -6.52 -7.59 8.66
N ALA A 73 -7.20 -6.66 8.00
CA ALA A 73 -7.97 -5.61 8.64
C ALA A 73 -9.18 -5.21 7.77
N PRO A 74 -10.30 -4.79 8.39
CA PRO A 74 -11.54 -4.50 7.67
C PRO A 74 -11.47 -3.26 6.78
N ASP A 75 -10.53 -2.36 7.04
CA ASP A 75 -10.36 -1.10 6.33
C ASP A 75 -8.90 -0.63 6.37
N VAL A 76 -8.58 0.41 5.59
CA VAL A 76 -7.22 0.97 5.48
C VAL A 76 -6.69 1.53 6.80
N ALA A 77 -7.52 2.18 7.60
CA ALA A 77 -7.10 2.82 8.84
C ALA A 77 -6.74 1.76 9.90
N SER A 78 -7.57 0.72 10.00
CA SER A 78 -7.32 -0.45 10.83
C SER A 78 -6.07 -1.22 10.36
N PHE A 79 -5.85 -1.34 9.04
CA PHE A 79 -4.67 -1.99 8.47
C PHE A 79 -3.37 -1.27 8.83
N ILE A 80 -3.34 0.06 8.76
CA ILE A 80 -2.14 0.85 9.09
C ILE A 80 -1.76 0.71 10.58
N ARG A 81 -2.77 0.63 11.45
CA ARG A 81 -2.62 0.48 12.90
C ARG A 81 -2.38 -0.97 13.34
N ALA A 82 -2.56 -1.94 12.45
CA ALA A 82 -2.40 -3.34 12.76
C ALA A 82 -0.97 -3.64 13.27
N THR A 83 -0.87 -4.64 14.14
CA THR A 83 0.42 -5.18 14.58
C THR A 83 0.96 -6.08 13.48
N PHE A 84 2.08 -5.69 12.88
CA PHE A 84 2.79 -6.48 11.88
C PHE A 84 3.83 -7.40 12.53
N PRO A 85 4.13 -8.56 11.92
CA PRO A 85 5.14 -9.47 12.45
C PRO A 85 6.53 -8.82 12.41
N GLN A 86 7.44 -9.26 13.30
CA GLN A 86 8.80 -8.73 13.38
C GLN A 86 9.71 -9.30 12.28
N LEU A 87 9.34 -9.07 11.01
CA LEU A 87 10.06 -9.53 9.83
C LEU A 87 10.77 -8.36 9.14
N ALA A 88 11.87 -8.63 8.45
CA ALA A 88 12.53 -7.63 7.61
C ALA A 88 11.58 -7.10 6.52
N ASP A 89 10.84 -8.01 5.90
CA ASP A 89 9.90 -7.73 4.81
C ASP A 89 8.70 -6.87 5.29
N ALA A 90 8.24 -7.08 6.53
CA ALA A 90 7.21 -6.25 7.13
C ALA A 90 7.72 -4.82 7.43
N LYS A 91 8.98 -4.67 7.85
CA LYS A 91 9.61 -3.35 8.02
C LYS A 91 9.77 -2.63 6.68
N GLU A 92 10.13 -3.35 5.64
CA GLU A 92 10.24 -2.83 4.27
C GLU A 92 8.89 -2.36 3.75
N LEU A 93 7.84 -3.17 3.89
CA LEU A 93 6.46 -2.77 3.57
C LEU A 93 6.09 -1.46 4.26
N LYS A 94 6.31 -1.33 5.57
CA LYS A 94 5.95 -0.11 6.34
C LYS A 94 6.77 1.14 5.96
N ARG A 95 7.89 0.98 5.25
CA ARG A 95 8.74 2.06 4.73
C ARG A 95 8.48 2.37 3.26
N SER A 96 7.70 1.54 2.57
CA SER A 96 7.38 1.71 1.15
C SER A 96 6.49 2.93 0.91
N ASP A 97 6.60 3.50 -0.30
CA ASP A 97 5.72 4.56 -0.78
C ASP A 97 4.26 4.13 -0.79
N PHE A 98 3.99 2.84 -1.05
CA PHE A 98 2.66 2.27 -0.95
C PHE A 98 2.06 2.45 0.44
N PHE A 99 2.80 2.08 1.49
CA PHE A 99 2.30 2.18 2.87
C PHE A 99 2.19 3.65 3.33
N THR A 100 3.09 4.51 2.85
CA THR A 100 2.99 5.96 3.03
C THR A 100 1.71 6.52 2.38
N ARG A 101 1.38 6.09 1.15
CA ARG A 101 0.13 6.47 0.48
C ARG A 101 -1.10 6.03 1.27
N LEU A 102 -1.11 4.80 1.80
CA LEU A 102 -2.22 4.34 2.65
C LEU A 102 -2.42 5.27 3.86
N ARG A 103 -1.34 5.73 4.51
CA ARG A 103 -1.43 6.68 5.63
C ARG A 103 -2.13 7.97 5.24
N TYR A 104 -1.81 8.52 4.07
CA TYR A 104 -2.48 9.73 3.60
C TYR A 104 -3.96 9.48 3.31
N LEU A 105 -4.31 8.35 2.68
CA LEU A 105 -5.71 7.98 2.43
C LEU A 105 -6.51 7.85 3.73
N ALA A 106 -5.95 7.21 4.75
CA ALA A 106 -6.59 7.07 6.05
C ALA A 106 -6.77 8.41 6.77
N GLU A 107 -5.78 9.30 6.70
CA GLU A 107 -5.86 10.64 7.28
C GLU A 107 -6.91 11.51 6.54
N ALA A 108 -6.97 11.43 5.21
CA ALA A 108 -7.97 12.14 4.42
C ALA A 108 -9.40 11.64 4.71
N ALA A 109 -9.59 10.33 4.84
CA ALA A 109 -10.88 9.75 5.23
C ALA A 109 -11.30 10.22 6.62
N ALA A 110 -10.40 10.16 7.61
CA ALA A 110 -10.67 10.64 8.97
C ALA A 110 -11.01 12.14 9.01
N TYR A 111 -10.35 12.96 8.18
CA TYR A 111 -10.69 14.38 8.06
C TYR A 111 -12.11 14.58 7.55
N ARG A 112 -12.52 13.86 6.50
CA ARG A 112 -13.87 13.98 5.94
C ARG A 112 -14.95 13.53 6.92
N GLU A 113 -14.70 12.45 7.67
CA GLU A 113 -15.61 12.00 8.74
C GLU A 113 -15.79 13.04 9.85
N ALA A 114 -14.70 13.73 10.22
CA ALA A 114 -14.74 14.75 11.27
C ALA A 114 -15.43 16.06 10.83
N TRP A 115 -15.48 16.35 9.52
CA TRP A 115 -16.04 17.59 8.96
C TRP A 115 -17.09 17.31 7.86
N PRO A 116 -18.32 16.93 8.24
CA PRO A 116 -19.39 16.63 7.30
C PRO A 116 -19.73 17.81 6.40
N GLY A 117 -20.06 17.54 5.13
CA GLY A 117 -20.32 18.58 4.10
C GLY A 117 -19.13 18.89 3.20
N HIS A 118 -17.98 18.26 3.45
CA HIS A 118 -16.81 18.24 2.57
C HIS A 118 -16.77 16.95 1.73
N ASP A 119 -17.89 16.57 1.12
CA ASP A 119 -18.01 15.28 0.40
C ASP A 119 -17.31 15.28 -0.96
N GLY A 120 -16.98 16.46 -1.50
CA GLY A 120 -16.25 16.65 -2.75
C GLY A 120 -14.81 17.14 -2.55
N GLY A 121 -14.16 17.63 -3.61
CA GLY A 121 -12.89 18.36 -3.51
C GLY A 121 -11.69 17.55 -2.99
N VAL A 122 -10.68 18.25 -2.48
CA VAL A 122 -9.40 17.69 -2.02
C VAL A 122 -9.15 18.00 -0.54
N VAL A 123 -8.71 16.99 0.21
CA VAL A 123 -8.12 17.17 1.54
C VAL A 123 -6.63 17.43 1.40
N LEU A 124 -6.13 18.42 2.13
CA LEU A 124 -4.72 18.80 2.13
C LEU A 124 -4.02 18.26 3.37
N ILE A 125 -2.87 17.64 3.16
CA ILE A 125 -2.05 16.99 4.19
C ILE A 125 -0.64 17.58 4.16
N TRP A 126 -0.11 17.90 5.34
CA TRP A 126 1.26 18.34 5.55
C TRP A 126 1.89 17.52 6.68
N GLU A 127 3.11 17.01 6.48
CA GLU A 127 3.82 16.17 7.47
C GLU A 127 2.97 15.01 8.02
N GLY A 128 2.10 14.44 7.18
CA GLY A 128 1.23 13.33 7.54
C GLY A 128 -0.02 13.72 8.34
N LYS A 129 -0.36 15.02 8.44
CA LYS A 129 -1.57 15.51 9.08
C LYS A 129 -2.42 16.36 8.16
N ALA A 130 -3.73 16.10 8.15
CA ALA A 130 -4.67 16.92 7.40
C ALA A 130 -4.77 18.31 8.05
N TYR A 131 -4.60 19.36 7.24
CA TYR A 131 -4.67 20.76 7.71
C TYR A 131 -5.79 21.56 7.06
N GLY A 132 -6.43 21.04 6.01
CA GLY A 132 -7.50 21.76 5.34
C GLY A 132 -8.17 20.97 4.23
N TRP A 133 -9.17 21.61 3.62
CA TRP A 133 -9.90 21.11 2.49
C TRP A 133 -10.14 22.23 1.48
N LYS A 134 -10.21 21.87 0.19
CA LYS A 134 -10.59 22.77 -0.89
C LYS A 134 -11.60 22.07 -1.80
N ASN A 135 -12.57 22.80 -2.35
CA ASN A 135 -13.55 22.23 -3.26
C ASN A 135 -12.96 21.72 -4.59
N SER A 136 -11.72 22.07 -4.93
CA SER A 136 -10.96 21.53 -6.07
C SER A 136 -9.47 21.79 -5.90
N LEU A 137 -8.63 21.02 -6.61
CA LEU A 137 -7.19 21.22 -6.64
C LEU A 137 -6.86 22.60 -7.25
N ARG A 138 -6.15 23.43 -6.48
CA ARG A 138 -5.71 24.79 -6.90
C ARG A 138 -4.30 24.74 -7.46
N ASP A 139 -3.79 25.88 -7.93
CA ASP A 139 -2.39 26.00 -8.34
C ASP A 139 -1.44 25.57 -7.21
N ALA A 140 -0.37 24.85 -7.56
CA ALA A 140 0.62 24.34 -6.62
C ALA A 140 1.41 25.46 -5.94
N ALA A 141 1.54 26.63 -6.57
CA ALA A 141 2.23 27.78 -5.99
C ALA A 141 1.52 28.31 -4.73
N CYS A 142 0.25 27.97 -4.53
CA CYS A 142 -0.47 28.27 -3.30
C CYS A 142 -0.13 27.32 -2.13
N GLU A 143 0.67 26.28 -2.37
CA GLU A 143 1.05 25.29 -1.36
C GLU A 143 2.55 25.23 -1.20
N ARG A 144 2.97 24.79 -0.02
CA ARG A 144 4.38 24.52 0.26
C ARG A 144 4.85 23.23 -0.42
N PRO A 145 6.11 23.16 -0.90
CA PRO A 145 6.68 21.93 -1.44
C PRO A 145 6.60 20.79 -0.42
N GLY A 146 6.08 19.64 -0.83
CA GLY A 146 5.80 18.46 0.02
C GLY A 146 4.36 18.37 0.52
N ALA A 147 3.51 19.38 0.28
CA ALA A 147 2.09 19.30 0.57
C ALA A 147 1.44 18.21 -0.29
N ILE A 148 0.47 17.51 0.29
CA ILE A 148 -0.23 16.40 -0.35
C ILE A 148 -1.70 16.79 -0.48
N ALA A 149 -2.29 16.58 -1.65
CA ALA A 149 -3.72 16.73 -1.88
C ALA A 149 -4.33 15.37 -2.24
N ILE A 150 -5.47 15.04 -1.62
CA ILE A 150 -6.19 13.78 -1.86
C ILE A 150 -7.64 14.07 -2.21
N ASP A 151 -8.05 13.66 -3.40
CA ASP A 151 -9.43 13.80 -3.85
C ASP A 151 -10.36 12.72 -3.27
N THR A 152 -11.61 12.69 -3.70
CA THR A 152 -12.62 11.72 -3.26
C THR A 152 -12.39 10.32 -3.79
N ASP A 153 -11.67 10.18 -4.92
CA ASP A 153 -11.37 8.90 -5.56
C ASP A 153 -10.07 8.29 -5.02
N GLY A 154 -9.36 9.01 -4.15
CA GLY A 154 -8.09 8.57 -3.56
C GLY A 154 -6.88 8.81 -4.47
N HIS A 155 -6.99 9.68 -5.48
CA HIS A 155 -5.82 10.17 -6.20
C HIS A 155 -4.99 11.05 -5.28
N VAL A 156 -3.67 10.86 -5.35
CA VAL A 156 -2.72 11.57 -4.49
C VAL A 156 -1.87 12.47 -5.36
N PHE A 157 -1.87 13.76 -5.04
CA PHE A 157 -1.06 14.78 -5.69
C PHE A 157 -0.06 15.33 -4.69
N ILE A 158 1.21 15.42 -5.07
CA ILE A 158 2.28 15.98 -4.23
C ILE A 158 2.76 17.28 -4.86
N ALA A 159 2.81 18.33 -4.06
CA ALA A 159 3.36 19.62 -4.44
C ALA A 159 4.89 19.48 -4.53
N GLU A 160 5.48 19.61 -5.72
CA GLU A 160 6.91 19.41 -5.94
C GLU A 160 7.60 20.67 -6.52
N GLY A 161 8.91 20.76 -6.28
CA GLY A 161 9.74 21.91 -6.67
C GLY A 161 9.43 23.19 -5.88
N GLY A 162 10.12 24.29 -6.21
CA GLY A 162 9.88 25.59 -5.55
C GLY A 162 10.56 25.72 -4.19
N ASN A 163 10.04 26.60 -3.34
CA ASN A 163 10.55 26.84 -1.99
C ASN A 163 9.43 27.32 -1.05
N GLU A 164 9.73 27.54 0.23
CA GLU A 164 8.73 27.94 1.23
C GLU A 164 8.14 29.35 1.02
N TYR A 165 8.85 30.23 0.31
CA TYR A 165 8.45 31.61 0.05
C TYR A 165 7.57 31.73 -1.20
N ASP A 166 7.99 31.10 -2.30
CA ASP A 166 7.32 31.16 -3.60
C ASP A 166 6.24 30.06 -3.79
N GLY A 167 6.19 29.09 -2.88
CA GLY A 167 5.36 27.90 -3.00
C GLY A 167 5.93 26.86 -3.97
N ALA A 168 5.16 25.79 -4.22
CA ALA A 168 5.56 24.71 -5.10
C ALA A 168 5.40 25.07 -6.59
N LYS A 169 6.16 24.39 -7.46
CA LYS A 169 6.12 24.67 -8.90
C LYS A 169 5.02 23.90 -9.63
N CYS A 170 4.67 22.72 -9.15
CA CYS A 170 3.65 21.87 -9.78
C CYS A 170 3.09 20.83 -8.81
N TRP A 171 1.97 20.24 -9.23
CA TRP A 171 1.44 19.00 -8.64
C TRP A 171 1.92 17.79 -9.43
N VAL A 172 2.38 16.76 -8.73
CA VAL A 172 2.75 15.47 -9.31
C VAL A 172 1.79 14.40 -8.81
N ALA A 173 1.10 13.72 -9.73
CA ALA A 173 0.23 12.59 -9.41
C ALA A 173 1.06 11.33 -9.11
N LYS A 174 0.67 10.56 -8.09
CA LYS A 174 1.35 9.33 -7.64
C LYS A 174 0.40 8.12 -7.56
#